data_AF-A0A2D7K8Z1-F1
#
_entry.id   AF-A0A2D7K8Z1-F1
#
_cell.length_a   1.000
_cell.length_b   1.000
_cell.length_c   1.000
_cell.angle_alpha   90.00
_cell.angle_beta   90.00
_cell.angle_gamma   90.00
#
_symmetry.space_group_name_H-M   'P 1'
#
loop_
_entity.id
_entity.type
_entity.pdbx_description
1 polymer ?
#
loop_
_entity_poly.entity_id
_entity_poly.type
_entity_poly.pdbx_seq_one_letter_code
_entity_poly.pdbx_strand_id
1 'polypeptide(L)'
;MKTLFKITFILFSAIILSSCGKDGCTDPSATNYNPDAKNDDNSCIILGCSDPNALNYNPNVTDNNGTCIYSNSFLLNGDWNIVTLEYETQIDIPILGSQTISGNATNAGVWSFQYPEYTCSNTLNFVTEGIDIFGQTLPGFPIDITSEGTWELTNDDNNIIITDQSTTLSSNYQILSVQENICFLSGTIPFVFDTLGLTINSEIDVELQLNK
;
A
#
# COMPACT_ATOMS: atom_id res chain seq x y z
N MET A 1 -19.75 32.80 94.38
CA MET A 1 -21.04 32.52 93.71
C MET A 1 -20.72 32.01 92.31
N LYS A 2 -20.97 30.71 92.04
CA LYS A 2 -22.00 30.22 91.10
C LYS A 2 -21.65 30.61 89.64
N THR A 3 -21.42 29.73 88.67
CA THR A 3 -21.88 28.34 88.51
C THR A 3 -21.09 27.65 87.39
N LEU A 4 -20.86 26.34 87.57
CA LEU A 4 -20.54 25.34 86.54
C LEU A 4 -21.55 25.37 85.37
N PHE A 5 -21.07 25.13 84.14
CA PHE A 5 -21.70 24.12 83.26
C PHE A 5 -20.67 23.53 82.28
N LYS A 6 -20.35 22.25 82.46
CA LYS A 6 -19.66 21.39 81.50
C LYS A 6 -20.62 21.11 80.34
N ILE A 7 -20.22 21.31 79.08
CA ILE A 7 -20.58 20.40 77.98
C ILE A 7 -19.38 20.31 77.04
N THR A 8 -18.66 19.21 77.16
CA THR A 8 -17.74 18.69 76.15
C THR A 8 -18.54 18.49 74.85
N PHE A 9 -18.27 19.29 73.82
CA PHE A 9 -18.65 18.93 72.45
C PHE A 9 -17.38 19.02 71.61
N ILE A 10 -16.87 17.82 71.36
CA ILE A 10 -15.80 17.40 70.48
C ILE A 10 -15.53 18.45 69.39
N LEU A 11 -14.25 18.83 69.24
CA LEU A 11 -13.73 19.34 67.98
C LEU A 11 -14.15 18.33 66.90
N PHE A 12 -15.31 18.53 66.29
CA PHE A 12 -15.55 18.03 64.94
C PHE A 12 -14.69 18.95 64.08
N SER A 13 -13.39 18.64 64.11
CA SER A 13 -12.60 18.73 62.91
C SER A 13 -13.46 18.00 61.87
N ALA A 14 -14.23 18.75 61.11
CA ALA A 14 -14.55 18.36 59.76
C ALA A 14 -13.19 18.35 59.07
N ILE A 15 -12.41 17.29 59.34
CA ILE A 15 -11.52 16.72 58.37
C ILE A 15 -12.50 16.44 57.25
N ILE A 16 -12.59 17.39 56.33
CA ILE A 16 -13.09 17.13 55.00
C ILE A 16 -12.17 16.00 54.58
N LEU A 17 -12.65 14.76 54.73
CA LEU A 17 -12.09 13.62 54.05
C LEU A 17 -12.42 13.89 52.58
N SER A 18 -11.78 14.90 51.99
CA SER A 18 -11.36 14.81 50.62
C SER A 18 -10.52 13.55 50.63
N SER A 19 -11.18 12.43 50.33
CA SER A 19 -10.50 11.28 49.79
C SER A 19 -9.64 11.87 48.70
N CYS A 20 -8.35 12.07 48.98
CA CYS A 20 -7.33 12.30 47.99
C CYS A 20 -7.21 10.94 47.30
N GLY A 21 -8.23 10.63 46.48
CA GLY A 21 -8.08 9.63 45.44
C GLY A 21 -6.89 10.11 44.65
N LYS A 22 -5.90 9.24 44.45
CA LYS A 22 -4.85 9.58 43.51
C LYS A 22 -5.56 9.72 42.16
N ASP A 23 -5.44 10.90 41.57
CA ASP A 23 -5.84 11.12 40.19
C ASP A 23 -4.77 10.49 39.30
N GLY A 24 -5.18 9.89 38.19
CA GLY A 24 -4.30 9.21 37.26
C GLY A 24 -5.08 8.35 36.29
N CYS A 25 -4.43 7.85 35.25
CA CYS A 25 -5.10 6.98 34.29
C CYS A 25 -5.66 5.71 34.96
N THR A 26 -6.97 5.49 34.82
CA THR A 26 -7.65 4.31 35.36
C THR A 26 -7.90 3.22 34.31
N ASP A 27 -7.57 3.48 33.04
CA ASP A 27 -7.73 2.51 31.95
C ASP A 27 -6.58 1.48 31.95
N PRO A 28 -6.85 0.19 32.21
CA PRO A 28 -5.82 -0.85 32.24
C PRO A 28 -5.19 -1.15 30.87
N SER A 29 -5.77 -0.67 29.77
CA SER A 29 -5.21 -0.78 28.42
C SER A 29 -4.20 0.33 28.09
N ALA A 30 -4.15 1.39 28.89
CA ALA A 30 -3.23 2.50 28.69
C ALA A 30 -1.82 2.17 29.18
N THR A 31 -0.81 2.69 28.49
CA THR A 31 0.61 2.50 28.83
C THR A 31 1.02 3.18 30.14
N ASN A 32 0.28 4.19 30.57
CA ASN A 32 0.44 4.90 31.84
C ASN A 32 -0.65 4.55 32.86
N TYR A 33 -1.28 3.38 32.74
CA TYR A 33 -2.24 2.87 33.72
C TYR A 33 -1.68 2.94 35.14
N ASN A 34 -2.44 3.55 36.06
CA ASN A 34 -2.11 3.64 37.47
C ASN A 34 -3.11 2.82 38.29
N PRO A 35 -2.74 1.63 38.80
CA PRO A 35 -3.65 0.78 39.59
C PRO A 35 -4.04 1.40 40.94
N ASP A 36 -3.31 2.41 41.42
CA ASP A 36 -3.65 3.15 42.63
C ASP A 36 -4.60 4.34 42.35
N ALA A 37 -4.83 4.70 41.08
CA ALA A 37 -5.70 5.81 40.73
C ALA A 37 -7.16 5.46 41.02
N LYS A 38 -7.88 6.40 41.64
CA LYS A 38 -9.30 6.24 41.98
C LYS A 38 -10.22 7.11 41.13
N ASN A 39 -9.69 8.20 40.59
CA ASN A 39 -10.38 9.04 39.63
C ASN A 39 -9.51 9.11 38.38
N ASP A 40 -10.15 8.98 37.22
CA ASP A 40 -9.48 9.21 35.95
C ASP A 40 -9.17 10.71 35.78
N ASP A 41 -7.93 11.02 35.42
CA ASP A 41 -7.48 12.39 35.13
C ASP A 41 -7.46 12.68 33.63
N ASN A 42 -7.97 11.77 32.80
CA ASN A 42 -7.94 11.81 31.34
C ASN A 42 -6.52 11.88 30.75
N SER A 43 -5.50 11.45 31.51
CA SER A 43 -4.11 11.39 31.02
C SER A 43 -3.77 10.09 30.29
N CYS A 44 -4.70 9.14 30.17
CA CYS A 44 -4.45 7.82 29.60
C CYS A 44 -3.83 7.86 28.19
N ILE A 45 -2.71 7.15 28.02
CA ILE A 45 -1.97 6.99 26.76
C ILE A 45 -2.25 5.60 26.18
N ILE A 46 -3.14 5.55 25.20
CA ILE A 46 -3.50 4.35 24.46
C ILE A 46 -2.80 4.42 23.11
N LEU A 47 -1.84 3.51 22.91
CA LEU A 47 -1.08 3.41 21.67
C LEU A 47 -1.84 2.59 20.62
N GLY A 48 -1.80 3.02 19.37
CA GLY A 48 -2.34 2.27 18.24
C GLY A 48 -2.49 3.14 17.00
N CYS A 49 -3.39 2.74 16.09
CA CYS A 49 -3.70 3.53 14.91
C CYS A 49 -4.93 4.41 15.11
N SER A 50 -4.77 5.72 14.96
CA SER A 50 -5.86 6.70 15.01
C SER A 50 -6.44 7.06 13.64
N ASP A 51 -5.93 6.46 12.56
CA ASP A 51 -6.38 6.74 11.19
C ASP A 51 -7.61 5.90 10.84
N PRO A 52 -8.78 6.51 10.55
CA PRO A 52 -10.00 5.79 10.20
C PRO A 52 -9.91 5.00 8.88
N ASN A 53 -8.91 5.24 8.04
CA ASN A 53 -8.67 4.48 6.81
C ASN A 53 -7.83 3.22 7.02
N ALA A 54 -7.26 3.02 8.21
CA ALA A 54 -6.45 1.85 8.52
C ALA A 54 -7.32 0.66 8.96
N LEU A 55 -6.91 -0.56 8.61
CA LEU A 55 -7.55 -1.82 8.97
C LEU A 55 -7.55 -2.07 10.49
N ASN A 56 -6.59 -1.50 11.21
CA ASN A 56 -6.46 -1.60 12.67
C ASN A 56 -6.77 -0.27 13.38
N TYR A 57 -7.62 0.57 12.79
CA TYR A 57 -8.14 1.78 13.42
C TYR A 57 -8.74 1.47 14.79
N ASN A 58 -8.34 2.24 15.80
CA ASN A 58 -8.93 2.21 17.13
C ASN A 58 -9.30 3.64 17.55
N PRO A 59 -10.60 3.95 17.70
CA PRO A 59 -11.07 5.29 18.06
C PRO A 59 -10.66 5.75 19.46
N ASN A 60 -10.20 4.83 20.32
CA ASN A 60 -9.75 5.14 21.69
C ASN A 60 -8.26 5.47 21.76
N VAL A 61 -7.52 5.41 20.64
CA VAL A 61 -6.10 5.76 20.58
C VAL A 61 -5.95 7.24 20.92
N THR A 62 -5.10 7.52 21.91
CA THR A 62 -4.73 8.90 22.29
C THR A 62 -3.36 9.28 21.75
N ASP A 63 -2.51 8.31 21.40
CA ASP A 63 -1.21 8.52 20.76
C ASP A 63 -0.98 7.51 19.61
N ASN A 64 -0.80 8.02 18.39
CA ASN A 64 -0.49 7.18 17.23
C ASN A 64 0.97 6.69 17.33
N ASN A 65 1.15 5.37 17.30
CA ASN A 65 2.46 4.73 17.40
C ASN A 65 3.04 4.28 16.04
N GLY A 66 2.39 4.65 14.93
CA GLY A 66 2.83 4.30 13.58
C GLY A 66 2.55 2.85 13.18
N THR A 67 1.73 2.11 13.92
CA THR A 67 1.38 0.72 13.58
C THR A 67 0.19 0.60 12.63
N CYS A 68 -0.24 1.68 11.96
CA CYS A 68 -1.37 1.65 11.04
C CYS A 68 -1.13 0.65 9.90
N ILE A 69 -2.10 -0.22 9.65
CA ILE A 69 -2.09 -1.21 8.57
C ILE A 69 -3.11 -0.77 7.53
N TYR A 70 -2.68 -0.59 6.28
CA TYR A 70 -3.54 -0.18 5.18
C TYR A 70 -3.75 -1.34 4.20
N SER A 71 -4.90 -1.37 3.53
CA SER A 71 -5.14 -2.31 2.43
C SER A 71 -4.27 -1.96 1.23
N ASN A 72 -3.96 -2.94 0.39
CA ASN A 72 -3.24 -2.68 -0.85
C ASN A 72 -4.05 -1.75 -1.78
N SER A 73 -5.39 -1.81 -1.72
CA SER A 73 -6.22 -0.90 -2.51
C SER A 73 -6.02 0.57 -2.13
N PHE A 74 -5.85 0.85 -0.84
CA PHE A 74 -5.53 2.18 -0.35
C PHE A 74 -4.11 2.59 -0.72
N LEU A 75 -3.13 1.69 -0.53
CA LEU A 75 -1.72 1.97 -0.83
C LEU A 75 -1.47 2.19 -2.33
N LEU A 76 -2.17 1.47 -3.20
CA LEU A 76 -2.05 1.60 -4.65
C LEU A 76 -2.67 2.90 -5.18
N ASN A 77 -3.60 3.52 -4.46
CA ASN A 77 -4.26 4.74 -4.92
C ASN A 77 -3.27 5.88 -5.25
N GLY A 78 -3.39 6.47 -6.44
CA GLY A 78 -2.55 7.56 -6.92
C GLY A 78 -1.80 7.24 -8.21
N ASP A 79 -0.94 8.19 -8.60
CA ASP A 79 -0.11 8.11 -9.81
C ASP A 79 1.25 7.50 -9.47
N TRP A 80 1.74 6.64 -10.35
CA TRP A 80 2.93 5.83 -10.18
C TRP A 80 3.79 5.87 -11.43
N ASN A 81 5.03 6.32 -11.30
CA ASN A 81 6.02 6.29 -12.36
C ASN A 81 6.74 4.95 -12.37
N ILE A 82 6.82 4.28 -13.52
CA ILE A 82 7.60 3.04 -13.68
C ILE A 82 9.08 3.42 -13.79
N VAL A 83 9.79 3.37 -12.66
CA VAL A 83 11.19 3.82 -12.58
C VAL A 83 12.12 2.81 -13.22
N THR A 84 11.89 1.53 -12.95
CA THR A 84 12.62 0.42 -13.59
C THR A 84 11.64 -0.65 -14.05
N LEU A 85 11.94 -1.25 -15.20
CA LEU A 85 11.22 -2.36 -15.78
C LEU A 85 12.26 -3.36 -16.27
N GLU A 86 12.31 -4.54 -15.69
CA GLU A 86 13.02 -5.68 -16.24
C GLU A 86 12.04 -6.51 -17.06
N TYR A 87 12.49 -7.03 -18.19
CA TYR A 87 11.63 -7.82 -19.05
C TYR A 87 12.34 -9.04 -19.63
N GLU A 88 11.55 -10.06 -19.90
CA GLU A 88 11.95 -11.24 -20.65
C GLU A 88 10.78 -11.71 -21.54
N THR A 89 11.08 -12.07 -22.78
CA THR A 89 10.11 -12.68 -23.69
C THR A 89 10.80 -13.68 -24.61
N GLN A 90 10.05 -14.70 -25.01
CA GLN A 90 10.49 -15.69 -25.98
C GLN A 90 9.67 -15.50 -27.27
N ILE A 91 10.36 -15.34 -28.39
CA ILE A 91 9.74 -15.21 -29.71
C ILE A 91 10.14 -16.38 -30.62
N ASP A 92 9.17 -16.94 -31.32
CA ASP A 92 9.41 -18.00 -32.30
C ASP A 92 9.57 -17.41 -33.71
N ILE A 93 10.79 -17.49 -34.24
CA ILE A 93 11.07 -17.06 -35.60
C ILE A 93 11.12 -18.30 -36.52
N PRO A 94 10.34 -18.38 -37.61
CA PRO A 94 10.18 -19.60 -38.41
C PRO A 94 11.47 -20.26 -38.91
N ILE A 95 12.52 -19.48 -39.14
CA ILE A 95 13.81 -19.96 -39.70
C ILE A 95 14.87 -20.11 -38.61
N LEU A 96 14.74 -19.41 -37.49
CA LEU A 96 15.76 -19.30 -36.45
C LEU A 96 15.38 -20.06 -35.17
N GLY A 97 14.14 -20.56 -35.10
CA GLY A 97 13.59 -21.12 -33.88
C GLY A 97 13.34 -20.05 -32.83
N SER A 98 13.28 -20.50 -31.59
CA SER A 98 12.96 -19.64 -30.46
C SER A 98 14.13 -18.77 -30.04
N GLN A 99 13.87 -17.50 -29.81
CA GLN A 99 14.85 -16.50 -29.35
C GLN A 99 14.34 -15.86 -28.07
N THR A 100 15.23 -15.69 -27.10
CA THR A 100 14.94 -14.97 -25.86
C THR A 100 15.43 -13.52 -26.00
N ILE A 101 14.58 -12.60 -25.58
CA ILE A 101 14.89 -11.18 -25.50
C ILE A 101 14.69 -10.79 -24.05
N SER A 102 15.72 -10.27 -23.42
CA SER A 102 15.63 -9.73 -22.08
C SER A 102 16.43 -8.44 -21.97
N GLY A 103 16.07 -7.63 -21.00
CA GLY A 103 16.74 -6.35 -20.78
C GLY A 103 16.06 -5.55 -19.69
N ASN A 104 16.42 -4.28 -19.61
CA ASN A 104 15.82 -3.33 -18.68
C ASN A 104 15.48 -2.02 -19.37
N ALA A 105 14.49 -1.33 -18.83
CA ALA A 105 14.10 0.01 -19.20
C ALA A 105 13.94 0.88 -17.95
N THR A 106 14.18 2.19 -18.11
CA THR A 106 13.98 3.18 -17.06
C THR A 106 12.98 4.23 -17.51
N ASN A 107 12.18 4.77 -16.58
CA ASN A 107 11.09 5.69 -16.89
C ASN A 107 10.14 5.10 -17.95
N ALA A 108 9.79 3.82 -17.78
CA ALA A 108 9.11 3.02 -18.78
C ALA A 108 7.60 3.29 -18.86
N GLY A 109 7.08 4.31 -18.19
CA GLY A 109 5.66 4.64 -18.21
C GLY A 109 5.11 5.20 -16.91
N VAL A 110 3.79 5.37 -16.87
CA VAL A 110 3.04 5.88 -15.72
C VAL A 110 1.74 5.09 -15.60
N TRP A 111 1.41 4.68 -14.38
CA TRP A 111 0.14 4.06 -14.02
C TRP A 111 -0.60 4.93 -13.02
N SER A 112 -1.91 5.06 -13.16
CA SER A 112 -2.77 5.75 -12.21
C SER A 112 -3.85 4.80 -11.72
N PHE A 113 -3.93 4.59 -10.41
CA PHE A 113 -5.00 3.82 -9.79
C PHE A 113 -5.90 4.75 -9.00
N GLN A 114 -7.21 4.64 -9.19
CA GLN A 114 -8.20 5.38 -8.44
C GLN A 114 -8.96 4.45 -7.51
N TYR A 115 -9.00 4.79 -6.23
CA TYR A 115 -9.79 4.15 -5.18
C TYR A 115 -10.59 5.24 -4.45
N PRO A 116 -11.91 5.05 -4.20
CA PRO A 116 -12.66 3.78 -4.23
C PRO A 116 -13.36 3.44 -5.56
N GLU A 117 -13.13 4.18 -6.64
CA GLU A 117 -13.81 3.99 -7.94
C GLU A 117 -13.32 2.76 -8.71
N TYR A 118 -12.15 2.22 -8.37
CA TYR A 118 -11.51 1.07 -9.03
C TYR A 118 -11.28 1.28 -10.54
N THR A 119 -11.02 2.51 -10.95
CA THR A 119 -10.60 2.85 -12.32
C THR A 119 -9.09 3.03 -12.40
N CYS A 120 -8.52 2.81 -13.58
CA CYS A 120 -7.10 3.02 -13.82
C CYS A 120 -6.80 3.52 -15.22
N SER A 121 -5.67 4.19 -15.37
CA SER A 121 -5.02 4.44 -16.65
C SER A 121 -3.57 3.97 -16.58
N ASN A 122 -3.06 3.44 -17.67
CA ASN A 122 -1.68 3.01 -17.74
C ASN A 122 -1.08 3.33 -19.10
N THR A 123 0.13 3.86 -19.06
CA THR A 123 1.02 4.00 -20.21
C THR A 123 2.28 3.21 -19.92
N LEU A 124 2.68 2.39 -20.88
CA LEU A 124 3.94 1.66 -20.89
C LEU A 124 4.67 2.01 -22.19
N ASN A 125 5.84 2.61 -22.08
CA ASN A 125 6.61 3.10 -23.21
C ASN A 125 8.10 2.80 -23.01
N PHE A 126 8.63 1.83 -23.75
CA PHE A 126 10.06 1.54 -23.81
C PHE A 126 10.43 0.87 -25.13
N VAL A 127 11.72 0.75 -25.42
CA VAL A 127 12.22 0.00 -26.57
C VAL A 127 13.00 -1.19 -26.02
N THR A 128 12.73 -2.38 -26.54
CA THR A 128 13.48 -3.58 -26.13
C THR A 128 14.93 -3.49 -26.58
N GLU A 129 15.78 -4.37 -26.07
CA GLU A 129 17.09 -4.61 -26.65
C GLU A 129 16.93 -5.27 -28.02
N GLY A 130 17.93 -5.03 -28.88
CA GLY A 130 18.01 -5.67 -30.18
C GLY A 130 18.42 -7.14 -30.07
N ILE A 131 18.24 -7.89 -31.15
CA ILE A 131 18.61 -9.30 -31.22
C ILE A 131 19.78 -9.46 -32.18
N ASP A 132 20.88 -10.05 -31.71
CA ASP A 132 22.02 -10.39 -32.55
C ASP A 132 21.84 -11.76 -33.18
N ILE A 133 21.65 -11.80 -34.50
CA ILE A 133 21.40 -13.03 -35.25
C ILE A 133 22.40 -13.13 -36.39
N PHE A 134 23.24 -14.16 -36.38
CA PHE A 134 24.25 -14.43 -37.43
C PHE A 134 25.11 -13.21 -37.82
N GLY A 135 25.47 -12.37 -36.84
CA GLY A 135 26.27 -11.17 -37.06
C GLY A 135 25.50 -9.97 -37.65
N GLN A 136 24.17 -10.04 -37.67
CA GLN A 136 23.28 -8.92 -37.96
C GLN A 136 22.45 -8.59 -36.72
N THR A 137 22.52 -7.34 -36.27
CA THR A 137 21.72 -6.84 -35.14
C THR A 137 20.36 -6.38 -35.66
N LEU A 138 19.29 -7.07 -35.27
CA LEU A 138 17.94 -6.56 -35.42
C LEU A 138 17.71 -5.49 -34.35
N PRO A 139 17.17 -4.31 -34.70
CA PRO A 139 16.87 -3.29 -33.71
C PRO A 139 15.80 -3.80 -32.75
N GLY A 140 15.86 -3.32 -31.51
CA GLY A 140 14.77 -3.52 -30.57
C GLY A 140 13.47 -2.92 -31.08
N PHE A 141 12.35 -3.46 -30.61
CA PHE A 141 11.03 -2.99 -30.99
C PHE A 141 10.44 -2.08 -29.90
N PRO A 142 9.69 -1.03 -30.30
CA PRO A 142 8.99 -0.21 -29.33
C PRO A 142 7.81 -0.98 -28.74
N ILE A 143 7.71 -0.95 -27.42
CA ILE A 143 6.49 -1.22 -26.67
C ILE A 143 5.88 0.14 -26.35
N ASP A 144 4.68 0.39 -26.89
CA ASP A 144 3.92 1.61 -26.65
C ASP A 144 2.46 1.24 -26.43
N ILE A 145 2.12 0.99 -25.16
CA ILE A 145 0.81 0.56 -24.73
C ILE A 145 0.21 1.70 -23.91
N THR A 146 -0.97 2.16 -24.31
CA THR A 146 -1.79 3.04 -23.49
C THR A 146 -3.17 2.43 -23.36
N SER A 147 -3.64 2.32 -22.12
CA SER A 147 -4.91 1.70 -21.77
C SER A 147 -5.59 2.48 -20.65
N GLU A 148 -6.92 2.47 -20.70
CA GLU A 148 -7.79 2.93 -19.62
C GLU A 148 -8.76 1.80 -19.30
N GLY A 149 -9.10 1.65 -18.03
CA GLY A 149 -9.85 0.49 -17.60
C GLY A 149 -10.24 0.49 -16.14
N THR A 150 -10.53 -0.71 -15.67
CA THR A 150 -10.80 -1.01 -14.26
C THR A 150 -9.74 -1.93 -13.70
N TRP A 151 -9.54 -1.88 -12.40
CA TRP A 151 -8.66 -2.80 -11.71
C TRP A 151 -9.36 -3.43 -10.52
N GLU A 152 -8.99 -4.66 -10.20
CA GLU A 152 -9.44 -5.35 -8.99
C GLU A 152 -8.30 -6.08 -8.31
N LEU A 153 -8.46 -6.31 -7.02
CA LEU A 153 -7.55 -7.10 -6.23
C LEU A 153 -8.12 -8.51 -6.04
N THR A 154 -7.25 -9.50 -6.18
CA THR A 154 -7.57 -10.92 -5.96
C THR A 154 -6.50 -11.59 -5.11
N ASN A 155 -6.73 -12.84 -4.71
CA ASN A 155 -5.78 -13.63 -3.93
C ASN A 155 -5.35 -12.92 -2.63
N ASP A 156 -6.33 -12.57 -1.79
CA ASP A 156 -6.13 -11.86 -0.52
C ASP A 156 -5.32 -10.56 -0.70
N ASP A 157 -5.74 -9.74 -1.67
CA ASP A 157 -5.12 -8.47 -2.04
C ASP A 157 -3.70 -8.54 -2.62
N ASN A 158 -3.21 -9.73 -3.00
CA ASN A 158 -1.84 -9.91 -3.50
C ASN A 158 -1.72 -9.83 -5.03
N ASN A 159 -2.81 -9.91 -5.78
CA ASN A 159 -2.79 -9.85 -7.24
C ASN A 159 -3.66 -8.69 -7.73
N ILE A 160 -3.18 -7.96 -8.73
CA ILE A 160 -3.91 -6.93 -9.47
C ILE A 160 -4.34 -7.53 -10.81
N ILE A 161 -5.61 -7.39 -11.13
CA ILE A 161 -6.13 -7.64 -12.47
C ILE A 161 -6.53 -6.30 -13.06
N ILE A 162 -5.90 -5.90 -14.16
CA ILE A 162 -6.26 -4.69 -14.93
C ILE A 162 -7.05 -5.15 -16.15
N THR A 163 -8.25 -4.60 -16.34
CA THR A 163 -9.10 -4.90 -17.51
C THR A 163 -9.29 -3.65 -18.34
N ASP A 164 -8.81 -3.69 -19.58
CA ASP A 164 -8.93 -2.59 -20.53
C ASP A 164 -10.38 -2.41 -20.98
N GLN A 165 -10.87 -1.17 -20.95
CA GLN A 165 -12.27 -0.85 -21.25
C GLN A 165 -12.62 -1.05 -22.73
N SER A 166 -11.65 -0.91 -23.64
CA SER A 166 -11.89 -0.92 -25.09
C SER A 166 -11.84 -2.33 -25.68
N THR A 167 -10.92 -3.16 -25.20
CA THR A 167 -10.60 -4.49 -25.72
C THR A 167 -11.12 -5.61 -24.83
N THR A 168 -11.48 -5.31 -23.57
CA THR A 168 -11.83 -6.30 -22.53
C THR A 168 -10.73 -7.31 -22.22
N LEU A 169 -9.51 -7.07 -22.70
CA LEU A 169 -8.34 -7.88 -22.36
C LEU A 169 -7.92 -7.54 -20.92
N SER A 170 -7.51 -8.58 -20.20
CA SER A 170 -7.02 -8.45 -18.83
C SER A 170 -5.54 -8.76 -18.75
N SER A 171 -4.80 -7.94 -17.99
CA SER A 171 -3.42 -8.18 -17.60
C SER A 171 -3.36 -8.50 -16.11
N ASN A 172 -2.49 -9.43 -15.72
CA ASN A 172 -2.37 -9.90 -14.35
C ASN A 172 -1.00 -9.54 -13.80
N TYR A 173 -0.99 -8.99 -12.59
CA TYR A 173 0.23 -8.64 -11.87
C TYR A 173 0.17 -9.15 -10.43
N GLN A 174 1.21 -9.83 -9.98
CA GLN A 174 1.45 -10.11 -8.58
C GLN A 174 2.10 -8.89 -7.91
N ILE A 175 1.59 -8.51 -6.75
CA ILE A 175 2.20 -7.52 -5.87
C ILE A 175 3.29 -8.23 -5.08
N LEU A 176 4.54 -7.91 -5.36
CA LEU A 176 5.69 -8.41 -4.61
C LEU A 176 5.84 -7.64 -3.29
N SER A 177 5.61 -6.33 -3.33
CA SER A 177 5.56 -5.45 -2.15
C SER A 177 4.91 -4.12 -2.53
N VAL A 178 4.12 -3.53 -1.64
CA VAL A 178 3.60 -2.17 -1.79
C VAL A 178 3.70 -1.41 -0.47
N GLN A 179 4.19 -0.17 -0.55
CA GLN A 179 4.26 0.79 0.53
C GLN A 179 3.74 2.15 0.00
N GLU A 180 3.72 3.17 0.85
CA GLU A 180 3.14 4.48 0.49
C GLU A 180 3.69 5.07 -0.82
N ASN A 181 5.01 4.94 -1.06
CA ASN A 181 5.71 5.59 -2.18
C ASN A 181 6.49 4.63 -3.09
N ILE A 182 6.47 3.32 -2.81
CA ILE A 182 7.19 2.33 -3.63
C ILE A 182 6.34 1.06 -3.79
N CYS A 183 6.30 0.55 -5.02
CA CYS A 183 5.58 -0.66 -5.37
C CYS A 183 6.45 -1.54 -6.28
N PHE A 184 6.44 -2.84 -6.02
CA PHE A 184 7.11 -3.85 -6.84
C PHE A 184 6.05 -4.82 -7.35
N LEU A 185 5.99 -4.96 -8.67
CA LEU A 185 5.03 -5.83 -9.35
C LEU A 185 5.76 -6.81 -10.26
N SER A 186 5.19 -8.00 -10.43
CA SER A 186 5.60 -8.96 -11.45
C SER A 186 4.38 -9.36 -12.25
N GLY A 187 4.45 -9.40 -13.57
CA GLY A 187 3.30 -9.78 -14.38
C GLY A 187 3.65 -10.05 -15.82
N THR A 188 2.61 -10.30 -16.60
CA THR A 188 2.74 -10.67 -18.01
C THR A 188 1.87 -9.76 -18.85
N ILE A 189 2.45 -9.22 -19.91
CA ILE A 189 1.79 -8.28 -20.81
C ILE A 189 1.71 -8.91 -22.21
N PRO A 190 0.51 -9.05 -22.79
CA PRO A 190 0.39 -9.48 -24.17
C PRO A 190 0.85 -8.37 -25.11
N PHE A 191 1.64 -8.70 -26.13
CA PHE A 191 2.03 -7.77 -27.17
C PHE A 191 2.02 -8.41 -28.55
N VAL A 192 1.86 -7.57 -29.56
CA VAL A 192 1.90 -7.96 -30.97
C VAL A 192 3.04 -7.21 -31.62
N PHE A 193 3.92 -7.93 -32.31
CA PHE A 193 5.01 -7.30 -33.03
C PHE A 193 5.04 -7.75 -34.50
N ASP A 194 5.22 -6.77 -35.37
CA ASP A 194 5.31 -6.97 -36.81
C ASP A 194 6.77 -6.78 -37.25
N THR A 195 7.40 -7.85 -37.73
CA THR A 195 8.75 -7.75 -38.34
C THR A 195 8.87 -8.68 -39.52
N LEU A 196 9.70 -8.31 -40.51
CA LEU A 196 10.02 -9.17 -41.65
C LEU A 196 8.77 -9.71 -42.39
N GLY A 197 7.63 -9.01 -42.33
CA GLY A 197 6.36 -9.44 -42.90
C GLY A 197 5.62 -10.52 -42.10
N LEU A 198 6.01 -10.76 -40.84
CA LEU A 198 5.40 -11.67 -39.89
C LEU A 198 4.80 -10.90 -38.72
N THR A 199 3.57 -11.25 -38.36
CA THR A 199 2.92 -10.82 -37.12
C THR A 199 3.09 -11.92 -36.08
N ILE A 200 3.73 -11.59 -34.96
CA ILE A 200 3.95 -12.51 -33.85
C ILE A 200 3.19 -11.97 -32.65
N ASN A 201 2.31 -12.81 -32.09
CA ASN A 201 1.69 -12.57 -30.80
C ASN A 201 2.54 -13.27 -29.76
N SER A 202 2.95 -12.54 -28.73
CA SER A 202 3.68 -13.10 -27.61
C SER A 202 3.29 -12.41 -26.32
N GLU A 203 3.88 -12.89 -25.24
CA GLU A 203 3.74 -12.37 -23.90
C GLU A 203 5.13 -11.93 -23.42
N ILE A 204 5.19 -10.79 -22.75
CA ILE A 204 6.40 -10.29 -22.13
C ILE A 204 6.21 -10.34 -20.62
N ASP A 205 7.07 -11.10 -19.96
CA ASP A 205 7.17 -11.12 -18.52
C ASP A 205 7.90 -9.85 -18.10
N VAL A 206 7.35 -9.17 -17.09
CA VAL A 206 7.88 -7.91 -16.58
C VAL A 206 8.00 -7.94 -15.07
N GLU A 207 9.07 -7.35 -14.56
CA GLU A 207 9.22 -6.94 -13.17
C GLU A 207 9.34 -5.42 -13.11
N LEU A 208 8.45 -4.78 -12.34
CA LEU A 208 8.28 -3.34 -12.31
C LEU A 208 8.63 -2.80 -10.92
N GLN A 209 9.42 -1.74 -10.88
CA GLN A 209 9.50 -0.86 -9.72
C GLN A 209 8.78 0.45 -10.05
N LEU A 210 7.82 0.81 -9.22
CA LEU A 210 7.06 2.03 -9.35
C LEU A 210 7.27 2.96 -8.15
N ASN A 211 7.31 4.26 -8.41
CA ASN A 211 7.35 5.30 -7.39
C ASN A 211 6.23 6.32 -7.60
N LYS A 212 5.59 6.76 -6.52
CA LYS A 212 4.66 7.91 -6.56
C LYS A 212 5.39 9.24 -6.69
#